data_AF-A0A2N3AD51-F1
#
_entry.id   AF-A0A2N3AD51-F1
#
_cell.length_a   1.000
_cell.length_b   1.000
_cell.length_c   1.000
_cell.angle_alpha   90.00
_cell.angle_beta   90.00
_cell.angle_gamma   90.00
#
_symmetry.space_group_name_H-M   'P 1'
#
loop_
_entity.id
_entity.type
_entity.pdbx_description
1 polymer ?
#
loop_
_entity_poly.entity_id
_entity_poly.type
_entity_poly.pdbx_seq_one_letter_code
_entity_poly.pdbx_strand_id
1 'polypeptide(L)' 'MTKYKVTLTKEEYEELMSIVNKGSHTSQQYRTAYILLNSDQGEYGDKISGRHISQV' A
#
# COMPACT_ATOMS: atom_id res chain seq x y z
N MET A 1 5.00 20.60 -5.75
CA MET A 1 3.63 20.71 -5.20
C MET A 1 2.92 19.38 -5.35
N THR A 2 2.37 18.85 -4.27
CA THR A 2 1.49 17.67 -4.30
C THR A 2 0.10 18.13 -4.75
N LYS A 3 -0.40 17.61 -5.88
CA LYS A 3 -1.71 18.03 -6.44
C LYS A 3 -2.89 17.22 -5.90
N TYR A 4 -2.65 16.00 -5.47
CA TYR A 4 -3.67 15.08 -4.96
C TYR A 4 -3.10 14.25 -3.81
N LYS A 5 -3.96 13.92 -2.85
CA LYS A 5 -3.66 13.04 -1.72
C LYS A 5 -4.47 11.77 -1.87
N VAL A 6 -3.81 10.62 -1.83
CA VAL A 6 -4.47 9.32 -1.72
C VAL A 6 -4.70 9.05 -0.24
N THR A 7 -5.94 8.70 0.10
CA THR A 7 -6.33 8.34 1.47
C THR A 7 -7.21 7.12 1.38
N LEU A 8 -6.76 5.97 1.88
CA LEU A 8 -7.54 4.75 1.85
C LEU A 8 -8.56 4.75 2.99
N THR A 9 -9.76 4.27 2.69
CA THR A 9 -10.72 3.83 3.69
C THR A 9 -10.28 2.49 4.28
N LYS A 10 -10.88 2.13 5.42
CA LYS A 10 -10.62 0.83 6.05
C LYS A 10 -10.93 -0.34 5.13
N GLU A 11 -12.06 -0.25 4.42
CA GLU A 11 -12.55 -1.30 3.52
C GLU A 11 -11.59 -1.49 2.34
N GLU A 12 -11.11 -0.40 1.74
CA GLU A 12 -10.12 -0.44 0.66
C GLU A 12 -8.78 -1.01 1.16
N TYR A 13 -8.31 -0.62 2.35
CA TYR A 13 -7.09 -1.16 2.93
C TYR A 13 -7.19 -2.68 3.15
N GLU A 14 -8.30 -3.15 3.72
CA GLU A 14 -8.53 -4.57 3.96
C GLU A 14 -8.60 -5.38 2.65
N GLU A 15 -9.25 -4.84 1.62
CA GLU A 15 -9.28 -5.47 0.29
C GLU A 15 -7.86 -5.59 -0.29
N LEU A 16 -7.07 -4.51 -0.27
CA LEU A 16 -5.71 -4.50 -0.79
C LEU A 16 -4.79 -5.44 0.00
N MET A 17 -4.91 -5.47 1.33
CA MET A 17 -4.18 -6.42 2.17
C MET A 17 -4.59 -7.87 1.89
N SER A 18 -5.85 -8.14 1.57
CA SER A 18 -6.30 -9.48 1.17
C SER A 18 -5.61 -9.95 -0.12
N ILE A 19 -5.36 -9.03 -1.07
CA ILE A 19 -4.66 -9.31 -2.33
C ILE A 19 -3.18 -9.61 -2.06
N VAL A 20 -2.52 -8.84 -1.19
CA VAL A 20 -1.12 -9.04 -0.83
C VAL A 20 -0.91 -10.36 -0.09
N ASN A 21 -1.80 -10.70 0.85
CA ASN A 21 -1.66 -11.88 1.71
C ASN A 21 -2.04 -13.21 1.04
N LYS A 22 -2.76 -13.20 -0.09
CA LYS A 22 -3.28 -14.43 -0.72
C LYS A 22 -2.23 -15.28 -1.44
N GLY A 23 -1.01 -14.79 -1.64
CA GLY A 23 0.13 -15.54 -2.19
C GLY A 23 0.03 -16.02 -3.65
N SER A 24 -1.17 -16.06 -4.26
CA SER A 24 -1.45 -16.64 -5.58
C SER A 24 -2.25 -15.70 -6.49
N HIS A 25 -1.78 -14.46 -6.68
CA HIS A 25 -2.31 -13.56 -7.71
C HIS A 25 -1.28 -13.32 -8.81
N THR A 26 -1.76 -12.88 -9.98
CA THR A 26 -0.86 -12.42 -11.04
C THR A 26 0.00 -11.29 -10.49
N SER A 27 1.28 -11.30 -10.85
CA SER A 27 2.26 -10.34 -10.33
C SER A 27 1.87 -8.87 -10.53
N GLN A 28 0.93 -8.57 -11.45
CA GLN A 28 0.41 -7.22 -11.67
C GLN A 28 -0.55 -6.77 -10.57
N GLN A 29 -1.53 -7.60 -10.18
CA GLN A 29 -2.50 -7.25 -9.13
C GLN A 29 -1.79 -7.05 -7.79
N TYR A 30 -0.83 -7.91 -7.47
CA TYR A 30 0.02 -7.76 -6.30
C TYR A 30 0.75 -6.41 -6.30
N ARG A 31 1.44 -6.07 -7.40
CA ARG A 31 2.18 -4.81 -7.52
C ARG A 31 1.28 -3.59 -7.40
N THR A 32 0.12 -3.60 -8.04
CA THR A 32 -0.86 -2.51 -7.95
C THR A 32 -1.34 -2.33 -6.52
N ALA A 33 -1.68 -3.42 -5.82
CA ALA A 33 -2.13 -3.34 -4.45
C ALA A 33 -1.04 -2.80 -3.52
N TYR A 34 0.20 -3.25 -3.71
CA TYR A 34 1.34 -2.78 -2.95
C TYR A 34 1.62 -1.28 -3.16
N ILE A 35 1.53 -0.78 -4.41
CA ILE A 35 1.71 0.64 -4.71
C ILE A 35 0.65 1.49 -4.00
N LEU A 36 -0.62 1.06 -4.03
CA LEU A 36 -1.72 1.80 -3.40
C LEU A 36 -1.56 1.86 -1.87
N LEU A 37 -1.22 0.73 -1.24
CA LEU A 37 -0.95 0.66 0.20
C LEU A 37 0.18 1.60 0.64
N ASN A 38 1.28 1.66 -0.14
CA ASN A 38 2.42 2.56 0.16
C ASN A 38 2.13 4.03 -0.16
N SER A 39 1.17 4.29 -1.05
CA SER A 39 0.79 5.65 -1.45
C SER A 39 -0.21 6.28 -0.49
N ASP A 40 -0.82 5.49 0.40
CA ASP A 40 -1.77 5.99 1.38
C ASP A 40 -1.11 7.02 2.30
N GLN A 41 -1.72 8.20 2.38
CA GLN A 41 -1.35 9.29 3.29
C GLN A 41 -2.39 9.44 4.41
N GLY A 42 -3.28 8.46 4.56
CA GLY A 42 -4.29 8.31 5.60
C GLY A 42 -3.78 7.61 6.85
N GLU A 43 -4.71 7.01 7.58
CA GLU A 43 -4.46 6.32 8.84
C GLU A 43 -3.81 4.94 8.65
N TYR A 44 -4.02 4.31 7.50
CA TYR A 44 -3.55 2.97 7.18
C TYR A 44 -2.25 2.96 6.36
N GLY A 45 -1.83 4.13 5.88
CA GLY A 45 -0.57 4.35 5.21
C GLY A 45 0.56 4.24 6.20
N ASP A 46 1.23 3.09 6.17
CA ASP A 46 2.35 2.83 7.04
C ASP A 46 3.45 3.83 6.68
N LYS A 47 3.64 4.84 7.54
CA LYS A 47 4.73 5.81 7.40
C LYS A 47 6.01 5.14 7.84
N ILE A 48 6.45 4.14 7.08
CA ILE A 48 7.79 3.59 7.21
C ILE A 48 8.71 4.76 6.90
N SER A 49 9.15 5.47 7.93
CA SER A 49 10.15 6.51 7.81
C SER A 49 11.31 5.87 7.06
N GLY A 50 11.80 6.51 5.99
CA GLY A 50 12.71 5.90 5.00
C GLY A 50 14.00 5.26 5.53
N ARG A 51 14.23 5.22 6.84
CA ARG A 51 15.29 4.47 7.53
C ARG A 51 15.19 2.95 7.41
N HIS A 52 14.01 2.36 7.21
CA HIS A 52 13.90 0.88 7.17
C HIS A 52 14.03 0.25 5.77
N ILE A 53 14.07 1.06 4.70
CA ILE A 53 14.15 0.54 3.32
C ILE A 53 15.58 0.11 2.96
N SER A 54 16.60 0.50 3.73
CA SER A 54 18.02 0.22 3.43
C SER A 54 18.64 -0.95 4.21
N GLN A 55 17.85 -1.91 4.71
CA GLN A 55 18.36 -3.05 5.50
C GLN A 55 18.23 -4.41 4.80
N VAL A 56 18.04 -4.45 3.49
CA VAL A 56 18.12 -5.67 2.67
C VAL A 56 19.24 -5.60 1.65
#